data_AF-A0A4S4K8Z5-F1
#
_entry.id   AF-A0A4S4K8Z5-F1
#
_cell.length_a   1.000
_cell.length_b   1.000
_cell.length_c   1.000
_cell.angle_alpha   90.00
_cell.angle_beta   90.00
_cell.angle_gamma   90.00
#
_symmetry.space_group_name_H-M   'P 1'
#
loop_
_entity.id
_entity.type
_entity.pdbx_description
1 polymer ?
#
loop_
_entity_poly.entity_id
_entity_poly.type
_entity_poly.pdbx_seq_one_letter_code
_entity_poly.pdbx_strand_id
1 'polypeptide(L)'
;MDYPALEKVSEMVIEERQKFGRLVVPKGTLLEIFAYSKYTNQLIESKIPDGTSTTVYRCGPMVDLCVGPHIPHTGKIKAFMVTKQLKTALEKQYPGKWEINPGDGAFYSPKIDITIRDALRRSFQCATIQLDFQLPERFNLKYRPAEESQNQEKPPSRPVIIHRAILGSLERFIAIITGHHVCWKMVAAFVL
;
A
#
# COMPACT_ATOMS: atom_id res chain seq x y z
N MET A 1 15.50 -4.95 -13.29
CA MET A 1 14.05 -5.24 -13.37
C MET A 1 13.57 -4.85 -14.75
N ASP A 2 12.85 -5.74 -15.40
CA ASP A 2 12.36 -5.54 -16.78
C ASP A 2 11.04 -4.75 -16.75
N TYR A 3 11.16 -3.45 -16.49
CA TYR A 3 10.03 -2.53 -16.40
C TYR A 3 9.07 -2.59 -17.61
N PRO A 4 9.53 -2.73 -18.87
CA PRO A 4 8.63 -2.78 -20.03
C PRO A 4 7.69 -3.98 -20.03
N ALA A 5 8.17 -5.15 -19.59
CA ALA A 5 7.35 -6.36 -19.53
C ALA A 5 6.28 -6.26 -18.43
N LEU A 6 6.64 -5.70 -17.27
CA LEU A 6 5.72 -5.49 -16.15
C LEU A 6 4.66 -4.43 -16.47
N GLU A 7 5.04 -3.36 -17.18
CA GLU A 7 4.12 -2.30 -17.60
C GLU A 7 3.06 -2.86 -18.55
N LYS A 8 3.47 -3.67 -19.54
CA LYS A 8 2.56 -4.33 -20.47
C LYS A 8 1.59 -5.30 -19.78
N VAL A 9 2.06 -6.13 -18.85
CA VAL A 9 1.21 -7.03 -18.07
C VAL A 9 0.24 -6.25 -17.19
N SER A 10 0.70 -5.13 -16.62
CA SER A 10 -0.14 -4.28 -15.77
C SER A 10 -1.22 -3.56 -16.57
N GLU A 11 -0.91 -3.05 -17.76
CA GLU A 11 -1.86 -2.45 -18.70
C GLU A 11 -2.95 -3.46 -19.08
N MET A 12 -2.56 -4.69 -19.44
CA MET A 12 -3.52 -5.77 -19.72
C MET A 12 -4.47 -6.01 -18.54
N VAL A 13 -3.93 -6.14 -17.32
CA VAL A 13 -4.76 -6.39 -16.12
C VAL A 13 -5.67 -5.19 -15.80
N ILE A 14 -5.23 -3.96 -16.07
CA ILE A 14 -6.04 -2.74 -15.91
C ILE A 14 -7.20 -2.74 -16.93
N GLU A 15 -6.93 -3.09 -18.18
CA GLU A 15 -7.94 -3.20 -19.24
C GLU A 15 -8.98 -4.28 -18.97
N GLU A 16 -8.56 -5.42 -18.43
CA GLU A 16 -9.44 -6.54 -18.07
C GLU A 16 -10.46 -6.20 -16.97
N ARG A 17 -10.21 -5.14 -16.18
CA ARG A 17 -11.10 -4.69 -15.09
C ARG A 17 -11.54 -5.84 -14.18
N GLN A 18 -10.61 -6.71 -13.81
CA GLN A 18 -10.84 -7.82 -12.90
C GLN A 18 -11.42 -7.29 -11.58
N LYS A 19 -12.57 -7.83 -11.16
CA LYS A 19 -13.27 -7.38 -9.96
C LYS A 19 -12.66 -8.02 -8.71
N PHE A 20 -12.60 -7.25 -7.63
CA PHE A 20 -12.24 -7.78 -6.32
C PHE A 20 -13.48 -8.34 -5.64
N GLY A 21 -13.56 -9.66 -5.54
CA GLY A 21 -14.67 -10.38 -4.91
C GLY A 21 -14.30 -10.84 -3.51
N ARG A 22 -15.14 -10.53 -2.51
CA ARG A 22 -15.00 -11.07 -1.16
C ARG A 22 -15.58 -12.48 -1.12
N LEU A 23 -14.78 -13.44 -0.69
CA LEU A 23 -15.16 -14.85 -0.55
C LEU A 23 -15.00 -15.28 0.91
N VAL A 24 -15.86 -16.17 1.38
CA VAL A 24 -15.72 -16.83 2.69
C VAL A 24 -15.15 -18.21 2.45
N VAL A 25 -13.99 -18.52 3.04
CA VAL A 25 -13.25 -19.75 2.78
C VAL A 25 -12.90 -20.46 4.09
N PRO A 26 -13.11 -21.78 4.20
CA PRO A 26 -12.74 -22.56 5.38
C PRO A 26 -11.23 -22.60 5.62
N LYS A 27 -10.81 -22.76 6.88
CA LYS A 27 -9.38 -22.86 7.27
C LYS A 27 -8.61 -23.93 6.48
N GLY A 28 -9.19 -25.12 6.30
CA GLY A 28 -8.53 -26.22 5.57
C GLY A 28 -8.17 -25.83 4.13
N THR A 29 -9.12 -25.23 3.40
CA THR A 29 -8.90 -24.75 2.03
C THR A 29 -7.90 -23.59 1.97
N LEU A 30 -7.81 -22.75 3.00
CA LEU A 30 -6.81 -21.67 3.05
C LEU A 30 -5.39 -22.22 3.19
N LEU A 31 -5.19 -23.25 4.02
CA LEU A 31 -3.88 -23.90 4.18
C LEU A 31 -3.43 -24.55 2.87
N GLU A 32 -4.35 -25.05 2.04
CA GLU A 32 -4.03 -25.56 0.71
C GLU A 32 -3.68 -24.42 -0.26
N ILE A 33 -4.51 -23.38 -0.33
CA ILE A 33 -4.29 -22.22 -1.23
C ILE A 33 -2.95 -21.53 -0.92
N PHE A 34 -2.63 -21.36 0.36
CA PHE A 34 -1.44 -20.64 0.82
C PHE A 34 -0.28 -21.54 1.22
N ALA A 35 -0.32 -22.84 0.84
CA ALA A 35 0.71 -23.83 1.15
C ALA A 35 2.14 -23.37 0.78
N TYR A 36 2.26 -22.52 -0.25
CA TYR A 36 3.52 -21.96 -0.72
C TYR A 36 4.16 -20.94 0.24
N SER A 37 3.39 -20.35 1.17
CA SER A 37 3.86 -19.30 2.08
C SER A 37 3.82 -19.75 3.53
N LYS A 38 5.00 -20.04 4.07
CA LYS A 38 5.17 -20.39 5.49
C LYS A 38 4.61 -19.32 6.43
N TYR A 39 4.79 -18.04 6.09
CA TYR A 39 4.28 -16.93 6.89
C TYR A 39 2.75 -16.86 6.89
N THR A 40 2.14 -17.03 5.71
CA THR A 40 0.68 -16.98 5.58
C THR A 40 0.04 -18.16 6.29
N ASN A 41 0.65 -19.35 6.24
CA ASN A 41 0.18 -20.51 7.00
C ASN A 41 0.23 -20.29 8.51
N GLN A 42 1.33 -19.72 9.04
CA GLN A 42 1.41 -19.36 10.46
C GLN A 42 0.34 -18.33 10.85
N LEU A 43 0.02 -17.39 9.96
CA LEU A 43 -1.03 -16.39 10.19
C LEU A 43 -2.42 -17.04 10.21
N ILE A 44 -2.68 -17.96 9.29
CA ILE A 44 -3.93 -18.75 9.24
C ILE A 44 -4.08 -19.60 10.49
N GLU A 45 -3.02 -20.32 10.89
CA GLU A 45 -3.01 -21.17 12.08
C GLU A 45 -3.27 -20.39 13.36
N SER A 46 -2.62 -19.23 13.51
CA SER A 46 -2.71 -18.42 14.73
C SER A 46 -3.99 -17.60 14.84
N LYS A 47 -4.55 -17.12 13.71
CA LYS A 47 -5.69 -16.19 13.73
C LYS A 47 -7.04 -16.81 13.45
N ILE A 48 -7.09 -18.00 12.83
CA ILE A 48 -8.33 -18.65 12.42
C ILE A 48 -8.53 -19.90 13.27
N PRO A 49 -9.56 -19.95 14.14
CA PRO A 49 -9.84 -21.15 14.93
C PRO A 49 -10.14 -22.37 14.05
N ASP A 50 -9.82 -23.56 14.56
CA ASP A 50 -10.08 -24.81 13.84
C ASP A 50 -11.58 -25.01 13.59
N GLY A 51 -11.93 -25.49 12.39
CA GLY A 51 -13.32 -25.66 11.95
C GLY A 51 -14.03 -24.37 11.53
N THR A 52 -13.37 -23.21 11.57
CA THR A 52 -13.97 -21.92 11.16
C THR A 52 -13.53 -21.47 9.76
N SER A 53 -14.19 -20.43 9.25
CA SER A 53 -13.89 -19.80 7.96
C SER A 53 -13.53 -18.32 8.16
N THR A 54 -12.67 -17.78 7.29
CA THR A 54 -12.40 -16.33 7.22
C THR A 54 -12.77 -15.78 5.85
N THR A 55 -12.73 -14.46 5.72
CA THR A 55 -12.94 -13.80 4.42
C THR A 55 -11.62 -13.50 3.72
N VAL A 56 -11.57 -13.81 2.43
CA VAL A 56 -10.45 -13.49 1.52
C VAL A 56 -10.97 -12.66 0.36
N TYR A 57 -10.06 -11.95 -0.32
CA TYR A 57 -10.38 -11.26 -1.55
C TYR A 57 -9.76 -11.99 -2.74
N ARG A 58 -10.56 -12.19 -3.78
CA ARG A 58 -10.11 -12.75 -5.06
C ARG A 58 -10.06 -11.66 -6.12
N CYS A 59 -8.96 -11.62 -6.87
CA CYS A 59 -8.78 -10.80 -8.05
C CYS A 59 -8.17 -11.65 -9.17
N GLY A 60 -9.00 -12.01 -10.16
CA GLY A 60 -8.58 -12.92 -11.22
C GLY A 60 -8.04 -14.26 -10.66
N PRO A 61 -6.79 -14.64 -10.97
CA PRO A 61 -6.15 -15.86 -10.44
C PRO A 61 -5.61 -15.69 -9.01
N MET A 62 -5.50 -14.46 -8.50
CA MET A 62 -4.92 -14.17 -7.19
C MET A 62 -5.98 -14.22 -6.08
N VAL A 63 -5.62 -14.81 -4.94
CA VAL A 63 -6.40 -14.81 -3.71
C VAL A 63 -5.52 -14.26 -2.59
N ASP A 64 -6.04 -13.27 -1.85
CA ASP A 64 -5.30 -12.60 -0.77
C ASP A 64 -6.08 -12.57 0.54
N LEU A 65 -5.35 -12.78 1.64
CA LEU A 65 -5.84 -12.76 3.02
C LEU A 65 -5.80 -11.33 3.56
N CYS A 66 -6.70 -10.49 3.06
CA CYS A 66 -6.73 -9.08 3.43
C CYS A 66 -8.05 -8.69 4.11
N VAL A 67 -7.94 -7.87 5.17
CA VAL A 67 -9.07 -7.26 5.90
C VAL A 67 -9.43 -5.87 5.34
N GLY A 68 -8.65 -5.39 4.38
CA GLY A 68 -8.68 -4.01 3.90
C GLY A 68 -9.81 -3.67 2.92
N PRO A 69 -10.04 -2.37 2.69
CA PRO A 69 -10.97 -1.90 1.66
C PRO A 69 -10.36 -2.09 0.27
N HIS A 70 -10.87 -3.05 -0.50
CA HIS A 70 -10.39 -3.27 -1.87
C HIS A 70 -10.96 -2.25 -2.87
N ILE A 71 -10.17 -1.89 -3.89
CA ILE A 71 -10.69 -1.22 -5.09
C ILE A 71 -11.74 -2.13 -5.76
N PRO A 72 -12.79 -1.59 -6.42
CA PRO A 72 -13.82 -2.42 -7.05
C PRO A 72 -13.29 -3.32 -8.16
N HIS A 73 -12.33 -2.83 -8.95
CA HIS A 73 -11.70 -3.58 -10.04
C HIS A 73 -10.32 -3.01 -10.39
N THR A 74 -9.49 -3.82 -11.06
CA THR A 74 -8.12 -3.47 -11.48
C THR A 74 -8.03 -2.26 -12.41
N GLY A 75 -9.07 -1.97 -13.20
CA GLY A 75 -9.09 -0.76 -14.03
C GLY A 75 -9.04 0.59 -13.29
N LYS A 76 -9.08 0.58 -11.95
CA LYS A 76 -8.87 1.79 -11.12
C LYS A 76 -7.44 1.95 -10.61
N ILE A 77 -6.54 1.02 -10.94
CA ILE A 77 -5.13 1.14 -10.59
C ILE A 77 -4.53 2.28 -11.43
N LYS A 78 -4.13 3.37 -10.76
CA LYS A 78 -3.37 4.49 -11.36
C LYS A 78 -1.92 4.55 -10.87
N ALA A 79 -1.49 3.52 -10.14
CA ALA A 79 -0.27 3.52 -9.34
C ALA A 79 0.99 3.81 -10.17
N PHE A 80 1.11 3.29 -11.40
CA PHE A 80 2.33 3.43 -12.22
C PHE A 80 2.70 4.88 -12.56
N MET A 81 1.73 5.73 -12.92
CA MET A 81 2.00 7.13 -13.24
C MET A 81 2.48 7.93 -12.02
N VAL A 82 1.84 7.69 -10.87
CA VAL A 82 2.13 8.39 -9.61
C VAL A 82 3.47 7.93 -9.05
N THR A 83 3.78 6.64 -9.15
CA THR A 83 5.08 6.05 -8.81
C THR A 83 6.22 6.74 -9.54
N LYS A 84 6.07 7.01 -10.85
CA LYS A 84 7.08 7.70 -11.65
C LYS A 84 7.32 9.12 -11.14
N GLN A 85 6.25 9.86 -10.87
CA GLN A 85 6.34 11.24 -10.34
C GLN A 85 6.97 11.27 -8.93
N LEU A 86 6.59 10.33 -8.07
CA LEU A 86 7.11 10.24 -6.71
C LEU A 86 8.60 9.89 -6.70
N LYS A 87 9.04 8.99 -7.57
CA LYS A 87 10.46 8.69 -7.80
C LYS A 87 11.23 9.94 -8.23
N THR A 88 10.71 10.71 -9.20
CA THR A 88 11.34 11.96 -9.64
C THR A 88 11.42 12.98 -8.50
N ALA A 89 10.38 13.10 -7.68
CA ALA A 89 10.36 14.00 -6.53
C ALA A 89 11.38 13.59 -5.45
N LEU A 90 11.48 12.29 -5.14
CA LEU A 90 12.46 11.75 -4.19
C LEU A 90 13.89 11.90 -4.68
N GLU A 91 14.15 11.65 -5.95
CA GLU A 91 15.49 11.81 -6.53
C GLU A 91 15.94 13.27 -6.52
N LYS A 92 15.01 14.21 -6.76
CA LYS A 92 15.30 15.65 -6.70
C LYS A 92 15.60 16.13 -5.27
N GLN A 93 14.88 15.63 -4.27
CA GLN A 93 14.97 16.09 -2.88
C GLN A 93 16.03 15.36 -2.07
N TYR A 94 16.21 14.05 -2.31
CA TYR A 94 17.02 13.14 -1.48
C TYR A 94 17.82 12.14 -2.35
N PRO A 95 18.70 12.60 -3.25
CA PRO A 95 19.43 11.70 -4.16
C PRO A 95 20.23 10.65 -3.37
N GLY A 96 20.07 9.37 -3.75
CA GLY A 96 20.81 8.24 -3.17
C GLY A 96 20.49 7.90 -1.70
N LYS A 97 19.48 8.51 -1.08
CA LYS A 97 19.08 8.24 0.33
C LYS A 97 17.82 7.40 0.48
N TRP A 98 17.35 6.82 -0.61
CA TRP A 98 16.15 6.00 -0.65
C TRP A 98 16.40 4.74 -1.46
N GLU A 99 15.70 3.67 -1.10
CA GLU A 99 15.72 2.40 -1.82
C GLU A 99 14.32 2.00 -2.24
N ILE A 100 14.18 1.23 -3.31
CA ILE A 100 12.90 0.66 -3.74
C ILE A 100 12.66 -0.63 -2.95
N ASN A 101 11.55 -0.70 -2.23
CA ASN A 101 11.04 -1.88 -1.54
C ASN A 101 9.83 -2.42 -2.32
N PRO A 102 10.01 -3.44 -3.18
CA PRO A 102 8.92 -3.97 -4.00
C PRO A 102 7.99 -4.86 -3.16
N GLY A 103 6.70 -4.52 -3.07
CA GLY A 103 5.67 -5.43 -2.58
C GLY A 103 5.16 -5.18 -1.16
N ASP A 104 5.60 -4.11 -0.52
CA ASP A 104 5.04 -3.65 0.76
C ASP A 104 4.07 -2.47 0.53
N GLY A 105 3.99 -1.94 -0.70
CA GLY A 105 3.08 -0.88 -1.12
C GLY A 105 1.64 -1.37 -1.23
N ALA A 106 0.68 -0.51 -0.88
CA ALA A 106 -0.71 -0.78 -1.22
C ALA A 106 -0.86 -0.67 -2.74
N PHE A 107 -1.39 -1.72 -3.38
CA PHE A 107 -1.53 -1.89 -4.83
C PHE A 107 -2.16 -0.70 -5.61
N TYR A 108 -2.84 0.21 -4.90
CA TYR A 108 -3.55 1.38 -5.45
C TYR A 108 -2.99 2.73 -4.96
N SER A 109 -2.01 2.72 -4.07
CA SER A 109 -1.54 3.88 -3.32
C SER A 109 -0.04 3.77 -3.06
N PRO A 110 0.82 4.48 -3.83
CA PRO A 110 2.23 4.50 -3.52
C PRO A 110 2.46 5.12 -2.14
N LYS A 111 3.38 4.54 -1.37
CA LYS A 111 3.74 5.01 -0.03
C LYS A 111 5.25 5.24 0.08
N ILE A 112 5.62 6.25 0.85
CA ILE A 112 7.00 6.47 1.30
C ILE A 112 7.04 6.03 2.75
N ASP A 113 7.91 5.07 3.05
CA ASP A 113 8.12 4.62 4.43
C ASP A 113 9.47 5.12 4.94
N ILE A 114 9.46 5.73 6.12
CA ILE A 114 10.69 6.19 6.76
C ILE A 114 11.04 5.17 7.84
N THR A 115 12.19 4.54 7.63
CA THR A 115 12.68 3.48 8.48
C THR A 115 13.79 4.03 9.38
N ILE A 116 13.69 3.71 10.68
CA ILE A 116 14.72 4.04 11.65
C ILE A 116 15.43 2.75 12.03
N ARG A 117 16.76 2.78 12.00
CA ARG A 117 17.59 1.66 12.43
C ARG A 117 18.06 1.88 13.86
N ASP A 118 17.79 0.91 14.73
CA ASP A 118 18.21 0.93 16.13
C ASP A 118 19.68 0.49 16.32
N ALA A 119 20.18 0.59 17.55
CA ALA A 119 21.54 0.19 17.93
C ALA A 119 21.82 -1.31 17.70
N LEU A 120 20.78 -2.15 17.72
CA LEU A 120 20.83 -3.58 17.41
C LEU A 120 20.69 -3.87 15.91
N ARG A 121 20.80 -2.85 15.06
CA ARG A 121 20.71 -2.93 13.60
C ARG A 121 19.36 -3.41 13.07
N ARG A 122 18.30 -3.40 13.88
CA ARG A 122 16.93 -3.70 13.46
C ARG A 122 16.30 -2.45 12.83
N SER A 123 15.53 -2.68 11.77
CA SER A 123 14.86 -1.63 11.01
C SER A 123 13.39 -1.56 11.41
N PHE A 124 12.93 -0.37 11.79
CA PHE A 124 11.54 -0.13 12.16
C PHE A 124 10.94 0.95 11.26
N GLN A 125 9.81 0.64 10.62
CA GLN A 125 9.00 1.65 9.95
C GLN A 125 8.35 2.54 11.01
N CYS A 126 8.67 3.84 10.95
CA CYS A 126 8.19 4.84 11.89
C CYS A 126 7.27 5.84 11.18
N ALA A 127 7.76 6.53 10.15
CA ALA A 127 6.95 7.49 9.43
C ALA A 127 6.40 6.87 8.14
N THR A 128 5.24 7.34 7.70
CA THR A 128 4.71 6.99 6.38
C THR A 128 4.03 8.20 5.75
N ILE A 129 4.19 8.33 4.43
CA ILE A 129 3.43 9.26 3.59
C ILE A 129 2.77 8.41 2.51
N GLN A 130 1.45 8.31 2.54
CA GLN A 130 0.69 7.49 1.59
C GLN A 130 -0.27 8.38 0.79
N LEU A 131 -0.21 8.24 -0.54
CA LEU A 131 -1.11 8.93 -1.46
C LEU A 131 -2.36 8.08 -1.71
N ASP A 132 -3.54 8.59 -1.38
CA ASP A 132 -4.81 7.89 -1.48
C ASP A 132 -5.73 8.50 -2.53
N PHE A 133 -5.98 7.70 -3.56
CA PHE A 133 -6.87 8.01 -4.68
C PHE A 133 -8.26 7.38 -4.54
N GLN A 134 -8.44 6.47 -3.58
CA GLN A 134 -9.65 5.65 -3.42
C GLN A 134 -10.63 6.26 -2.43
N LEU A 135 -10.17 6.73 -1.27
CA LEU A 135 -11.06 7.37 -0.29
C LEU A 135 -11.80 8.59 -0.86
N PRO A 136 -11.17 9.48 -1.64
CA PRO A 136 -11.90 10.57 -2.30
C PRO A 136 -13.05 10.09 -3.18
N GLU A 137 -12.88 8.95 -3.87
CA GLU A 137 -13.94 8.39 -4.68
C GLU A 137 -15.03 7.72 -3.85
N ARG A 138 -14.67 6.97 -2.79
CA ARG A 138 -15.63 6.31 -1.90
C ARG A 138 -16.52 7.31 -1.16
N PHE A 139 -15.96 8.45 -0.76
CA PHE A 139 -16.70 9.53 -0.10
C PHE A 139 -17.28 10.54 -1.08
N ASN A 140 -17.15 10.32 -2.40
CA ASN A 140 -17.60 11.23 -3.45
C ASN A 140 -17.13 12.68 -3.24
N LEU A 141 -15.90 12.84 -2.75
CA LEU A 141 -15.30 14.15 -2.47
C LEU A 141 -15.08 14.90 -3.77
N LYS A 142 -15.51 16.15 -3.78
CA LYS A 142 -15.51 17.05 -4.92
C LYS A 142 -15.13 18.44 -4.45
N TYR A 143 -14.31 19.14 -5.22
CA TYR A 143 -13.98 20.54 -4.98
C TYR A 143 -14.09 21.35 -6.27
N ARG A 144 -14.30 22.65 -6.13
CA ARG A 144 -14.23 23.61 -7.24
C ARG A 144 -12.93 24.39 -7.10
N PRO A 145 -12.02 24.34 -8.08
CA PRO A 145 -10.84 25.19 -8.05
C PRO A 145 -11.24 26.65 -8.29
N ALA A 146 -10.46 27.58 -7.72
CA ALA A 146 -10.75 29.01 -7.76
C ALA A 146 -10.92 29.54 -9.20
N GLU A 147 -10.13 29.01 -10.14
CA GLU A 147 -10.11 29.40 -11.56
C GLU A 147 -11.36 28.95 -12.34
N GLU A 148 -12.15 28.01 -11.82
CA GLU A 148 -13.30 27.40 -12.52
C GLU A 148 -14.65 27.89 -12.00
N SER A 149 -14.67 28.91 -11.13
CA SER A 149 -15.89 29.46 -10.52
C SER A 149 -16.82 30.17 -11.51
N GLN A 150 -16.37 30.41 -12.76
CA GLN A 150 -17.12 31.13 -13.78
C GLN A 150 -17.85 30.22 -14.80
N ASN A 151 -17.45 28.94 -14.94
CA ASN A 151 -18.09 28.01 -15.88
C ASN A 151 -18.84 26.91 -15.12
N GLN A 152 -20.16 27.07 -14.97
CA GLN A 152 -21.03 26.12 -14.25
C GLN A 152 -21.16 24.75 -14.93
N GLU A 153 -20.62 24.57 -16.15
CA GLU A 153 -20.76 23.33 -16.93
C GLU A 153 -19.67 22.29 -16.68
N LYS A 154 -18.54 22.63 -16.05
CA LYS A 154 -17.45 21.67 -15.85
C LYS A 154 -17.70 20.80 -14.61
N PRO A 155 -17.60 19.45 -14.71
CA PRO A 155 -17.80 18.57 -13.57
C PRO A 155 -16.75 18.87 -12.48
N PRO A 156 -17.15 18.86 -11.19
CA PRO A 156 -16.24 19.18 -10.09
C PRO A 156 -15.08 18.20 -10.00
N SER A 157 -13.89 18.73 -9.77
CA SER A 157 -12.64 17.97 -9.67
C SER A 157 -12.58 17.17 -8.36
N ARG A 158 -11.86 16.04 -8.38
CA ARG A 158 -11.68 15.17 -7.21
C ARG A 158 -10.33 15.45 -6.53
N PRO A 159 -10.29 15.58 -5.20
CA PRO A 159 -9.03 15.76 -4.48
C PRO A 159 -8.26 14.44 -4.37
N VAL A 160 -6.96 14.54 -4.09
CA VAL A 160 -6.12 13.42 -3.64
C VAL A 160 -5.91 13.58 -2.13
N ILE A 161 -6.09 12.52 -1.35
CA ILE A 161 -5.83 12.53 0.09
C ILE A 161 -4.39 12.08 0.34
N ILE A 162 -3.69 12.79 1.23
CA ILE A 162 -2.34 12.41 1.69
C ILE A 162 -2.43 12.00 3.15
N HIS A 163 -2.22 10.72 3.42
CA HIS A 163 -2.07 10.23 4.80
C HIS A 163 -0.61 10.45 5.23
N ARG A 164 -0.42 11.05 6.41
CA ARG A 164 0.91 11.26 6.98
C ARG A 164 0.94 10.81 8.44
N ALA A 165 1.97 10.06 8.80
CA ALA A 165 2.34 9.83 10.18
C ALA A 165 3.84 10.11 10.32
N ILE A 166 4.24 10.97 11.26
CA ILE A 166 5.66 11.35 11.44
C ILE A 166 6.37 10.36 12.37
N LEU A 167 5.75 10.03 13.49
CA LEU A 167 6.30 9.12 14.50
C LEU A 167 5.76 7.69 14.39
N GLY A 168 4.73 7.49 13.55
CA GLY A 168 3.98 6.25 13.50
C GLY A 168 3.10 6.09 14.74
N SER A 169 3.20 4.95 15.41
CA SER A 169 2.62 4.75 16.74
C SER A 169 3.55 5.37 17.79
N LEU A 170 2.97 6.12 18.74
CA LEU A 170 3.71 6.72 19.84
C LEU A 170 4.40 5.65 20.70
N GLU A 171 3.72 4.52 20.93
CA GLU A 171 4.23 3.37 21.67
C GLU A 171 5.47 2.79 20.99
N ARG A 172 5.42 2.62 19.67
CA ARG A 172 6.57 2.15 18.88
C ARG A 172 7.71 3.17 18.93
N PHE A 173 7.42 4.46 18.81
CA PHE A 173 8.43 5.51 18.89
C PHE A 173 9.13 5.52 20.26
N ILE A 174 8.36 5.42 21.35
CA ILE A 174 8.90 5.34 22.72
C ILE A 174 9.75 4.07 22.90
N ALA A 175 9.29 2.91 22.42
CA ALA A 175 10.04 1.66 22.49
C ALA A 175 11.37 1.72 21.72
N ILE A 176 11.37 2.41 20.56
CA ILE A 176 12.58 2.65 19.76
C ILE A 176 13.55 3.53 20.56
N ILE A 177 13.14 4.73 20.99
CA ILE A 177 14.06 5.65 21.70
C ILE A 177 14.59 5.10 23.04
N THR A 178 13.83 4.23 23.70
CA THR A 178 14.21 3.62 24.99
C THR A 178 15.04 2.33 24.84
N GLY A 179 15.15 1.76 23.65
CA GLY A 179 15.76 0.47 23.35
C GLY A 179 17.30 0.38 23.46
N HIS A 180 17.90 1.04 24.46
CA HIS A 180 19.32 1.03 24.86
C HIS A 180 20.31 1.92 24.06
N HIS A 181 20.81 2.94 24.77
CA HIS A 181 22.12 3.61 24.64
C HIS A 181 22.78 3.71 23.24
N VAL A 182 22.59 4.88 22.61
CA VAL A 182 23.52 5.58 21.70
C VAL A 182 24.02 4.79 20.46
N CYS A 183 23.25 4.78 19.37
CA CYS A 183 23.68 5.08 17.99
C CYS A 183 22.49 4.90 17.04
N TRP A 184 22.07 5.95 16.33
CA TRP A 184 20.92 5.90 15.42
C TRP A 184 21.35 6.23 13.98
N LYS A 185 20.85 5.46 13.00
CA LYS A 185 20.93 5.81 11.58
C LYS A 185 19.52 5.81 10.99
N MET A 186 19.12 6.93 10.40
CA MET A 186 17.84 7.09 9.71
C MET A 186 18.01 6.74 8.23
N VAL A 187 17.17 5.84 7.71
CA VAL A 187 17.20 5.42 6.30
C VAL A 187 15.77 5.48 5.76
N ALA A 188 15.52 6.33 4.77
CA ALA A 188 14.21 6.36 4.11
C ALA A 188 14.11 5.19 3.12
N ALA A 189 12.98 4.48 3.11
CA ALA A 189 12.70 3.38 2.19
C ALA A 189 11.44 3.70 1.37
N PHE A 190 11.59 3.75 0.05
CA PHE A 190 10.46 3.96 -0.85
C PHE A 190 9.80 2.63 -1.15
N VAL A 191 8.48 2.51 -0.98
CA VAL A 191 7.80 1.25 -1.17
C VAL A 191 6.82 1.31 -2.34
N LEU A 192 7.02 0.39 -3.29
CA LEU A 192 6.16 0.19 -4.45
C LEU A 192 5.02 -0.77 -4.14
#